data_AF-A0A261U492-F1
#
_entry.id   AF-A0A261U492-F1
#
_cell.length_a   1.000
_cell.length_b   1.000
_cell.length_c   1.000
_cell.angle_alpha   90.00
_cell.angle_beta   90.00
_cell.angle_gamma   90.00
#
_symmetry.space_group_name_H-M   'P 1'
#
loop_
_entity.id
_entity.type
_entity.pdbx_description
1 polymer ?
#
loop_
_entity_poly.entity_id
_entity_poly.type
_entity_poly.pdbx_seq_one_letter_code
_entity_poly.pdbx_strand_id
1 'polypeptide(L)'
;MSNPHRKARRNKRYRPREIRTPMIVGTDLVLRSLEAIVDRLEIDGTVGVDGKGNPVFQAGDGEWYDAAGAIEGVHKHFDMFATRHKLTLPLDCLRELSIAFRYCVPVQQSTMQKLRTSLPALRRAMSMADPDEQVDLLRQTQIWSELQYAEAAA
;
A
#
# COMPACT_ATOMS: atom_id res chain seq x y z
N MET A 1 -46.67 -43.68 -13.14
CA MET A 1 -46.45 -42.27 -13.53
C MET A 1 -45.81 -41.52 -12.36
N SER A 2 -44.96 -40.55 -12.69
CA SER A 2 -44.32 -39.54 -11.81
C SER A 2 -42.98 -39.90 -11.16
N ASN A 3 -41.93 -39.23 -11.64
CA ASN A 3 -40.53 -39.37 -11.22
C ASN A 3 -40.21 -38.29 -10.15
N PRO A 4 -39.74 -38.65 -8.93
CA PRO A 4 -39.69 -37.73 -7.78
C PRO A 4 -38.53 -36.71 -7.79
N HIS A 5 -37.66 -36.70 -8.81
CA HIS A 5 -36.49 -35.82 -8.86
C HIS A 5 -36.65 -34.60 -9.77
N ARG A 6 -37.71 -33.80 -9.58
CA ARG A 6 -37.84 -32.52 -10.29
C ARG A 6 -37.11 -31.42 -9.50
N LYS A 7 -35.81 -31.24 -9.77
CA LYS A 7 -35.00 -30.14 -9.21
C LYS A 7 -35.71 -28.80 -9.48
N ALA A 8 -36.05 -28.07 -8.42
CA ALA A 8 -36.66 -26.75 -8.52
C ALA A 8 -35.77 -25.82 -9.34
N ARG A 9 -36.33 -25.22 -10.40
CA ARG A 9 -35.61 -24.23 -11.22
C ARG A 9 -35.31 -23.00 -10.36
N ARG A 10 -34.01 -22.70 -10.23
CA ARG A 10 -33.48 -21.59 -9.42
C ARG A 10 -33.91 -20.25 -10.02
N ASN A 11 -35.04 -19.70 -9.56
CA ASN A 11 -35.59 -18.40 -9.96
C ASN A 11 -34.86 -17.20 -9.32
N LYS A 12 -33.53 -17.19 -9.31
CA LYS A 12 -32.79 -16.00 -8.84
C LYS A 12 -32.71 -14.99 -9.98
N ARG A 13 -33.37 -13.84 -9.81
CA ARG A 13 -33.25 -12.67 -10.70
C ARG A 13 -31.78 -12.26 -10.76
N TYR A 14 -31.21 -12.18 -11.97
CA TYR A 14 -29.84 -11.72 -12.16
C TYR A 14 -29.68 -10.33 -11.52
N ARG A 15 -28.74 -10.21 -10.59
CA ARG A 15 -28.26 -8.92 -10.09
C ARG A 15 -26.86 -8.73 -10.67
N PRO A 16 -26.59 -7.65 -11.41
CA PRO A 16 -25.22 -7.28 -11.77
C PRO A 16 -24.41 -7.24 -10.49
N ARG A 17 -23.33 -8.02 -10.42
CA ARG A 17 -22.32 -7.83 -9.38
C ARG A 17 -21.59 -6.55 -9.72
N GLU A 18 -21.41 -5.68 -8.74
CA GLU A 18 -20.52 -4.53 -8.89
C GLU A 18 -19.17 -5.04 -9.38
N ILE A 19 -18.69 -4.45 -10.49
CA ILE A 19 -17.38 -4.76 -11.04
C ILE A 19 -16.39 -4.17 -10.04
N ARG A 20 -15.96 -4.98 -9.07
CA ARG A 20 -14.86 -4.62 -8.18
C ARG A 20 -13.61 -4.56 -9.05
N THR A 21 -13.02 -3.38 -9.15
CA THR A 21 -11.69 -3.22 -9.75
C THR A 21 -10.79 -4.28 -9.12
N PRO A 22 -10.18 -5.19 -9.91
CA PRO A 22 -9.34 -6.23 -9.32
C PRO A 22 -8.22 -5.54 -8.54
N MET A 23 -8.17 -5.83 -7.24
CA MET A 23 -7.28 -5.22 -6.26
C MET A 23 -5.78 -5.31 -6.64
N ILE A 24 -5.43 -6.16 -7.61
CA ILE A 24 -4.16 -6.12 -8.35
C ILE A 24 -3.77 -4.68 -8.68
N VAL A 25 -4.73 -3.84 -9.10
CA VAL A 25 -4.50 -2.44 -9.48
C VAL A 25 -4.14 -1.56 -8.28
N GLY A 26 -4.81 -1.70 -7.13
CA GLY A 26 -4.54 -0.85 -5.95
C GLY A 26 -3.22 -1.20 -5.27
N THR A 27 -2.92 -2.50 -5.17
CA THR A 27 -1.63 -3.00 -4.69
C THR A 27 -0.49 -2.58 -5.62
N ASP A 28 -0.65 -2.73 -6.94
CA ASP A 28 0.33 -2.24 -7.91
C ASP A 28 0.51 -0.73 -7.79
N LEU A 29 -0.55 0.07 -7.65
CA LEU A 29 -0.42 1.53 -7.58
C LEU A 29 0.46 1.99 -6.41
N VAL A 30 0.32 1.35 -5.25
CA VAL A 30 1.03 1.74 -4.02
C VAL A 30 2.42 1.09 -3.92
N LEU A 31 2.53 -0.23 -4.11
CA LEU A 31 3.81 -0.95 -3.99
C LEU A 31 4.76 -0.65 -5.14
N ARG A 32 4.26 -0.48 -6.37
CA ARG A 32 5.13 -0.22 -7.53
C ARG A 32 5.82 1.13 -7.44
N SER A 33 5.13 2.13 -6.90
CA SER A 33 5.71 3.46 -6.67
C SER A 33 6.83 3.39 -5.63
N LEU A 34 6.63 2.62 -4.56
CA LEU A 34 7.67 2.35 -3.55
C LEU A 34 8.87 1.59 -4.14
N GLU A 35 8.60 0.58 -4.96
CA GLU A 35 9.64 -0.21 -5.63
C GLU A 35 10.45 0.65 -6.60
N ALA A 36 9.81 1.54 -7.36
CA ALA A 36 10.50 2.48 -8.24
C ALA A 36 11.44 3.44 -7.48
N ILE A 37 11.04 3.90 -6.28
CA ILE A 37 11.91 4.70 -5.40
C ILE A 37 13.12 3.88 -4.96
N VAL A 38 12.90 2.64 -4.52
CA VAL A 38 13.96 1.74 -4.06
C VAL A 38 14.92 1.41 -5.20
N ASP A 39 14.42 1.07 -6.38
CA ASP A 39 15.23 0.78 -7.56
C ASP A 39 16.10 1.97 -7.95
N ARG A 40 15.55 3.19 -7.91
CA ARG A 40 16.31 4.40 -8.23
C ARG A 40 17.38 4.72 -7.18
N LEU A 41 17.07 4.50 -5.91
CA LEU A 41 18.07 4.59 -4.83
C LEU A 41 19.18 3.56 -5.00
N GLU A 42 18.89 2.36 -5.50
CA GLU A 42 19.88 1.32 -5.73
C GLU A 42 20.78 1.57 -6.93
N ILE A 43 20.22 2.11 -8.01
CA ILE A 43 20.94 2.36 -9.27
C ILE A 43 21.71 3.67 -9.20
N ASP A 44 21.02 4.76 -8.87
CA ASP A 44 21.56 6.12 -8.98
C ASP A 44 22.03 6.66 -7.63
N GLY A 45 21.55 6.11 -6.51
CA GLY A 45 21.78 6.69 -5.18
C GLY A 45 21.09 8.04 -4.98
N THR A 46 20.10 8.37 -5.81
CA THR A 46 19.42 9.68 -5.80
C THR A 46 17.89 9.53 -5.71
N VAL A 47 17.24 10.58 -5.23
CA VAL A 47 15.76 10.68 -5.14
C VAL A 47 15.35 12.01 -5.77
N GLY A 48 14.19 12.03 -6.44
CA GLY A 48 13.60 13.27 -6.94
C GLY A 48 13.23 14.19 -5.77
N VAL A 49 13.45 15.49 -5.93
CA VAL A 49 13.10 16.49 -4.92
C VAL A 49 12.22 17.59 -5.52
N ASP A 50 11.35 18.17 -4.71
CA ASP A 50 10.59 19.36 -5.07
C ASP A 50 11.49 20.62 -5.07
N GLY A 51 10.92 21.78 -5.43
CA GLY A 51 11.63 23.06 -5.39
C GLY A 51 12.06 23.53 -3.99
N LYS A 52 11.67 22.82 -2.92
CA LYS A 52 12.02 23.09 -1.52
C LYS A 52 13.03 22.06 -0.97
N GLY A 53 13.42 21.06 -1.76
CA GLY A 53 14.36 20.02 -1.37
C GLY A 53 13.73 18.81 -0.66
N ASN A 54 12.40 18.68 -0.66
CA ASN A 54 11.72 17.53 -0.07
C ASN A 54 11.68 16.37 -1.07
N PRO A 55 11.94 15.12 -0.64
CA PRO A 55 11.81 13.95 -1.49
C PRO A 55 10.39 13.78 -2.03
N VAL A 56 10.24 13.68 -3.35
CA VAL A 56 8.97 13.47 -4.03
C VAL A 56 9.06 12.32 -5.02
N PHE A 57 7.93 11.68 -5.28
CA PHE A 57 7.81 10.68 -6.33
C PHE A 57 6.54 10.92 -7.15
N GLN A 58 6.57 10.43 -8.39
CA GLN A 58 5.40 10.41 -9.25
C GLN A 58 4.71 9.05 -9.12
N ALA A 59 3.44 9.05 -8.76
CA ALA A 59 2.66 7.83 -8.70
C ALA A 59 2.17 7.40 -10.10
N GLY A 60 1.57 6.22 -10.20
CA GLY A 60 1.07 5.66 -11.46
C GLY A 60 -0.07 6.46 -12.11
N ASP A 61 -0.69 7.40 -11.39
CA ASP A 61 -1.69 8.35 -11.89
C ASP A 61 -1.06 9.61 -12.53
N GLY A 62 0.27 9.77 -12.43
CA GLY A 62 1.01 10.92 -12.96
C GLY A 62 1.12 12.09 -12.00
N GLU A 63 0.49 12.01 -10.82
CA GLU A 63 0.55 13.04 -9.78
C GLU A 63 1.81 12.91 -8.92
N TRP A 64 2.25 14.05 -8.37
CA TRP A 64 3.43 14.13 -7.52
C TRP A 64 3.04 14.14 -6.05
N TYR A 65 3.70 13.28 -5.26
CA TYR A 65 3.44 13.11 -3.84
C TYR A 65 4.71 13.26 -3.01
N ASP A 66 4.54 13.75 -1.78
CA ASP A 66 5.59 13.69 -0.76
C ASP A 66 5.95 12.23 -0.47
N ALA A 67 7.21 11.88 -0.69
CA ALA A 67 7.65 10.50 -0.56
C ALA A 67 7.66 10.07 0.91
N ALA A 68 8.02 10.95 1.84
CA ALA A 68 8.04 10.62 3.28
C ALA A 68 6.64 10.28 3.80
N GLY A 69 5.66 11.14 3.54
CA GLY A 69 4.26 10.93 3.91
C GLY A 69 3.64 9.70 3.24
N ALA A 70 3.94 9.46 1.96
CA ALA A 70 3.44 8.28 1.27
C ALA A 70 3.99 6.98 1.87
N ILE A 71 5.31 6.89 2.12
CA ILE A 71 5.92 5.70 2.74
C ILE A 71 5.34 5.44 4.14
N GLU A 72 5.08 6.50 4.90
CA GLU A 72 4.42 6.39 6.20
C GLU A 72 2.98 5.85 6.09
N GLY A 73 2.22 6.32 5.10
CA GLY A 73 0.91 5.76 4.78
C GLY A 73 0.97 4.26 4.46
N VAL A 74 1.95 3.83 3.66
CA VAL A 74 2.18 2.41 3.36
C VAL A 74 2.54 1.62 4.61
N HIS A 75 3.44 2.15 5.45
CA HIS A 75 3.77 1.53 6.73
C HIS A 75 2.52 1.35 7.60
N LYS A 76 1.68 2.37 7.74
CA LYS A 76 0.44 2.31 8.52
C LYS A 76 -0.56 1.31 7.97
N HIS A 77 -0.74 1.25 6.65
CA HIS A 77 -1.60 0.27 6.01
C HIS A 77 -1.20 -1.16 6.37
N PHE A 78 0.10 -1.48 6.25
CA PHE A 78 0.60 -2.81 6.61
C PHE A 78 0.57 -3.09 8.12
N ASP A 79 0.76 -2.08 8.96
CA ASP A 79 0.65 -2.20 10.42
C ASP A 79 -0.78 -2.53 10.85
N MET A 80 -1.77 -1.85 10.26
CA MET A 80 -3.19 -2.15 10.46
C MET A 80 -3.55 -3.55 9.97
N PHE A 81 -3.05 -3.94 8.79
CA PHE A 81 -3.23 -5.28 8.25
C PHE A 81 -2.62 -6.37 9.14
N ALA A 82 -1.37 -6.17 9.57
CA ALA A 82 -0.65 -7.07 10.47
C ALA A 82 -1.40 -7.23 11.80
N THR A 83 -1.90 -6.13 12.37
CA THR A 83 -2.69 -6.12 13.59
C THR A 83 -3.99 -6.92 13.42
N ARG A 84 -4.72 -6.70 12.32
CA ARG A 84 -6.01 -7.35 12.05
C ARG A 84 -5.88 -8.85 11.84
N HIS A 85 -4.84 -9.30 11.14
CA HIS A 85 -4.57 -10.72 10.86
C HIS A 85 -3.66 -11.41 11.87
N LYS A 86 -3.20 -10.68 12.90
CA LYS A 86 -2.23 -11.16 13.90
C LYS A 86 -0.95 -11.72 13.25
N LEU A 87 -0.49 -11.05 12.20
CA LEU A 87 0.73 -11.39 11.48
C LEU A 87 1.89 -10.53 11.95
N THR A 88 3.11 -11.07 11.86
CA THR A 88 4.32 -10.28 12.04
C THR A 88 4.89 -9.96 10.66
N LEU A 89 4.82 -8.69 10.27
CA LEU A 89 5.39 -8.20 9.01
C LEU A 89 6.69 -7.41 9.28
N PRO A 90 7.70 -7.49 8.40
CA PRO A 90 8.95 -6.76 8.53
C PRO A 90 8.79 -5.27 8.13
N LEU A 91 8.17 -4.47 8.98
CA LEU A 91 7.80 -3.07 8.69
C LEU A 91 8.88 -2.04 9.05
N ASP A 92 9.89 -2.42 9.85
CA ASP A 92 10.93 -1.50 10.31
C ASP A 92 11.65 -0.79 9.16
N CYS A 93 11.84 -1.47 8.04
CA CYS A 93 12.47 -0.92 6.85
C CYS A 93 11.70 0.29 6.25
N LEU A 94 10.37 0.25 6.26
CA LEU A 94 9.54 1.35 5.76
C LEU A 94 9.60 2.55 6.71
N ARG A 95 9.66 2.27 8.02
CA ARG A 95 9.83 3.31 9.05
C ARG A 95 11.21 3.98 8.97
N GLU A 96 12.27 3.21 8.79
CA GLU A 96 13.63 3.75 8.59
C GLU A 96 13.70 4.61 7.33
N LEU A 97 13.09 4.17 6.23
CA LEU A 97 13.06 4.90 4.97
C LEU A 97 12.25 6.20 5.08
N SER A 98 11.07 6.17 5.72
CA SER A 98 10.25 7.39 5.90
C SER A 98 10.96 8.43 6.76
N ILE A 99 11.65 8.02 7.83
CA ILE A 99 12.48 8.90 8.65
C ILE A 99 13.62 9.48 7.83
N ALA A 100 14.29 8.66 7.01
CA ALA A 100 15.39 9.13 6.18
C ALA A 100 14.94 10.24 5.23
N PHE A 101 13.78 10.07 4.61
CA PHE A 101 13.22 11.06 3.68
C PHE A 101 12.68 12.29 4.40
N ARG A 102 11.97 12.12 5.52
CA ARG A 102 11.39 13.21 6.31
C ARG A 102 12.45 14.19 6.83
N TYR A 103 13.61 13.69 7.20
CA TYR A 103 14.70 14.51 7.75
C TYR A 103 15.84 14.73 6.75
N CYS A 104 15.66 14.36 5.48
CA CYS A 104 16.66 14.46 4.42
C CYS A 104 18.03 13.89 4.83
N VAL A 105 18.04 12.78 5.58
CA VAL A 105 19.27 12.08 5.97
C VAL A 105 19.58 10.95 5.00
N PRO A 106 20.87 10.59 4.83
CA PRO A 106 21.26 9.51 3.92
C PRO A 106 20.61 8.17 4.30
N VAL A 107 20.07 7.47 3.29
CA VAL A 107 19.55 6.11 3.48
C VAL A 107 20.71 5.16 3.70
N GLN A 108 20.66 4.39 4.79
CA GLN A 108 21.71 3.44 5.12
C GLN A 108 21.63 2.17 4.26
N GLN A 109 22.80 1.57 3.98
CA GLN A 109 22.86 0.30 3.26
C GLN A 109 22.12 -0.84 3.99
N SER A 110 22.12 -0.81 5.33
CA SER A 110 21.36 -1.75 6.17
C SER A 110 19.86 -1.64 5.91
N THR A 111 19.31 -0.44 5.79
CA THR A 111 17.90 -0.19 5.45
C THR A 111 17.57 -0.72 4.06
N MET A 112 18.44 -0.50 3.08
CA MET A 112 18.26 -1.03 1.71
C MET A 112 18.26 -2.57 1.68
N GLN A 113 19.13 -3.22 2.47
CA GLN A 113 19.12 -4.69 2.59
C GLN A 113 17.83 -5.22 3.24
N LYS A 114 17.32 -4.52 4.26
CA LYS A 114 16.02 -4.86 4.87
C LYS A 114 14.87 -4.70 3.87
N LEU A 115 14.87 -3.62 3.08
CA LEU A 115 13.85 -3.38 2.04
C LEU A 115 13.84 -4.50 1.00
N ARG A 116 15.02 -4.91 0.49
CA ARG A 116 15.14 -6.01 -0.47
C ARG A 116 14.55 -7.33 0.04
N THR A 117 14.71 -7.60 1.34
CA THR A 117 14.21 -8.84 1.94
C THR A 117 12.74 -8.75 2.35
N SER A 118 12.26 -7.57 2.74
CA SER A 118 10.88 -7.35 3.19
C SER A 118 9.88 -7.17 2.06
N LEU A 119 10.23 -6.45 0.98
CA LEU A 119 9.31 -6.14 -0.11
C LEU A 119 8.63 -7.37 -0.73
N PRO A 120 9.34 -8.50 -1.00
CA PRO A 120 8.68 -9.71 -1.48
C PRO A 120 7.67 -10.29 -0.49
N ALA A 121 7.93 -10.20 0.81
CA ALA A 121 7.01 -10.67 1.85
C ALA A 121 5.76 -9.78 1.94
N LEU A 122 5.93 -8.46 1.86
CA LEU A 122 4.83 -7.49 1.84
C LEU A 122 3.95 -7.67 0.60
N ARG A 123 4.55 -7.88 -0.58
CA ARG A 123 3.82 -8.16 -1.82
C ARG A 123 2.99 -9.44 -1.71
N ARG A 124 3.54 -10.51 -1.13
CA ARG A 124 2.81 -11.75 -0.89
C ARG A 124 1.63 -11.55 0.08
N ALA A 125 1.86 -10.81 1.17
CA ALA A 125 0.81 -10.51 2.14
C ALA A 125 -0.38 -9.79 1.48
N MET A 126 -0.13 -8.81 0.61
CA MET A 126 -1.18 -8.12 -0.14
C MET A 126 -1.88 -9.02 -1.16
N SER A 127 -1.15 -9.90 -1.82
CA SER A 127 -1.74 -10.82 -2.82
C SER A 127 -2.74 -11.83 -2.22
N MET A 128 -2.63 -12.11 -0.91
CA MET A 128 -3.50 -13.04 -0.19
C MET A 128 -4.67 -12.36 0.54
N ALA A 129 -4.72 -11.02 0.55
CA ALA A 129 -5.71 -10.27 1.29
C ALA A 129 -7.07 -10.22 0.58
N ASP A 130 -8.16 -10.06 1.35
CA ASP A 130 -9.50 -9.85 0.80
C ASP A 130 -9.60 -8.44 0.17
N PRO A 131 -10.06 -8.33 -1.09
CA PRO A 131 -10.33 -7.05 -1.75
C PRO A 131 -11.14 -6.03 -0.96
N ASP A 132 -12.22 -6.45 -0.30
CA ASP A 132 -13.07 -5.50 0.44
C ASP A 132 -12.34 -4.97 1.67
N GLU A 133 -11.53 -5.82 2.28
CA GLU A 133 -10.74 -5.48 3.45
C GLU A 133 -9.62 -4.50 3.12
N GLN A 134 -8.95 -4.66 1.98
CA GLN A 134 -7.90 -3.72 1.56
C GLN A 134 -8.46 -2.33 1.25
N VAL A 135 -9.67 -2.24 0.70
CA VAL A 135 -10.35 -0.94 0.50
C VAL A 135 -10.71 -0.29 1.84
N ASP A 136 -11.21 -1.07 2.81
CA ASP A 136 -11.47 -0.59 4.16
C ASP A 136 -10.18 -0.10 4.86
N LEU A 137 -9.10 -0.88 4.79
CA LEU A 137 -7.80 -0.51 5.37
C LEU A 137 -7.20 0.73 4.70
N LEU A 138 -7.33 0.86 3.38
CA LEU A 138 -6.90 2.06 2.66
C LEU A 138 -7.69 3.28 3.14
N ARG A 139 -9.01 3.15 3.30
CA ARG A 139 -9.85 4.23 3.81
C ARG A 139 -9.51 4.60 5.25
N GLN A 140 -9.22 3.62 6.12
CA GLN A 140 -8.76 3.87 7.49
C GLN A 140 -7.43 4.60 7.51
N THR A 141 -6.51 4.25 6.60
CA THR A 141 -5.21 4.91 6.44
C THR A 141 -5.38 6.37 5.96
N GLN A 142 -6.27 6.61 5.00
CA GLN A 142 -6.60 7.97 4.54
C GLN A 142 -7.20 8.82 5.66
N ILE A 143 -8.18 8.29 6.41
CA ILE A 143 -8.78 9.00 7.57
C ILE A 143 -7.70 9.34 8.60
N TRP A 144 -6.80 8.40 8.90
CA TRP A 144 -5.69 8.65 9.82
C TRP A 144 -4.79 9.78 9.31
N SER A 145 -4.45 9.77 8.02
CA SER A 145 -3.62 10.81 7.42
C SER A 145 -4.30 12.19 7.49
N GLU A 146 -5.59 12.27 7.16
CA GLU A 146 -6.37 13.51 7.25
C GLU A 146 -6.41 14.06 8.70
N LEU A 147 -6.57 13.18 9.70
CA LEU A 147 -6.52 13.57 11.12
C LEU A 147 -5.15 14.14 11.51
N GLN A 148 -4.06 13.52 11.04
CA GLN A 148 -2.70 14.02 11.30
C GLN A 148 -2.45 15.38 10.64
N TYR A 149 -2.94 15.58 9.41
CA TYR A 149 -2.87 16.89 8.75
C TYR A 149 -3.67 17.96 9.49
N ALA A 150 -4.87 17.61 9.99
CA ALA A 150 -5.69 18.53 10.78
C ALA A 150 -5.03 18.89 12.12
N GLU A 151 -4.39 17.93 12.78
CA GLU A 151 -3.64 18.14 14.03
C GLU A 151 -2.41 19.03 13.82
N ALA A 152 -1.68 18.86 12.71
CA ALA A 152 -0.51 19.68 12.38
C ALA A 152 -0.86 21.11 11.90
N ALA A 153 -2.10 21.34 11.48
CA ALA A 153 -2.59 22.65 11.01
C ALA A 153 -3.23 23.50 12.12
N ALA A 154 -3.46 22.92 13.31
CA ALA A 154 -4.01 23.58 14.50
C ALA A 154 -2.91 24.16 15.39
#